data_AF-A0A4Y2U8C8-F1
#
_entry.id   AF-A0A4Y2U8C8-F1
#
_cell.length_a   1.000
_cell.length_b   1.000
_cell.length_c   1.000
_cell.angle_alpha   90.00
_cell.angle_beta   90.00
_cell.angle_gamma   90.00
#
_symmetry.space_group_name_H-M   'P 1'
#
loop_
_entity.id
_entity.type
_entity.pdbx_description
1 polymer ?
#
loop_
_entity_poly.entity_id
_entity_poly.type
_entity_poly.pdbx_seq_one_letter_code
_entity_poly.pdbx_strand_id
1 'polypeptide(L)'
;MSFSKVGGILKRKSEQQDKMPKKLCSNERKGSEITLNFFSQNMVHVGGDVYTYVNTFKGQTRVHIRVFSKDENGSLHPTKNGVFLKLLVWSDLLRKMCHFEPSKDPDAVLTVRKDVCLFNHTVNYRCCVNLQRLFQRKDLSFQLLPELVVLRDDQFNKLRDSHELVLESIKHKLLTYTLKEFVLSEMDKHPDDGRWNLYDGETPAGVEELTDALCKQLTDFISSNLLVIVKKNCDFCSCGFSVLHNCMVSGRKDCFNIHFEEALYNVDWHVLAVNFVNVNINRPYLRQLADEFFEILETKCFFEKVEEMYVNEHSTDIVFHPL
;
A
#
# COMPACT_ATOMS: atom_id res chain seq x y z
N MET A 1 13.91 81.41 14.77
CA MET A 1 13.35 81.87 13.49
C MET A 1 13.63 80.76 12.47
N SER A 2 12.65 79.90 12.18
CA SER A 2 11.66 80.02 11.08
C SER A 2 12.27 79.57 9.74
N PHE A 3 11.69 78.76 8.85
CA PHE A 3 10.38 78.11 8.63
C PHE A 3 10.70 76.80 7.85
N SER A 4 10.04 75.63 8.05
CA SER A 4 8.82 75.13 7.36
C SER A 4 8.78 75.40 5.83
N LYS A 5 8.32 74.52 4.91
CA LYS A 5 7.38 73.37 4.91
C LYS A 5 7.34 72.69 3.51
N VAL A 6 7.08 71.36 3.50
CA VAL A 6 6.07 70.60 2.71
C VAL A 6 6.18 70.38 1.18
N GLY A 7 6.04 69.09 0.80
CA GLY A 7 5.33 68.60 -0.40
C GLY A 7 6.15 67.58 -1.22
N GLY A 8 5.77 66.32 -1.44
CA GLY A 8 4.52 65.60 -1.26
C GLY A 8 4.71 64.07 -1.41
N ILE A 9 3.63 63.35 -1.13
CA ILE A 9 3.51 61.89 -1.03
C ILE A 9 3.34 61.25 -2.42
N LEU A 10 4.05 60.14 -2.72
CA LEU A 10 3.43 59.02 -3.44
C LEU A 10 4.06 57.66 -3.05
N LYS A 11 3.17 56.73 -2.71
CA LYS A 11 3.39 55.35 -2.26
C LYS A 11 4.17 54.50 -3.28
N ARG A 12 5.05 53.62 -2.79
CA ARG A 12 4.95 52.16 -2.97
C ARG A 12 6.01 51.39 -2.17
N LYS A 13 5.48 50.63 -1.19
CA LYS A 13 5.88 49.33 -0.64
C LYS A 13 7.37 49.03 -0.46
N SER A 14 7.74 48.96 0.82
CA SER A 14 8.94 48.38 1.39
C SER A 14 9.28 47.00 0.82
N GLU A 15 10.50 46.86 0.34
CA GLU A 15 11.19 45.59 0.18
C GLU A 15 11.49 45.04 1.58
N GLN A 16 10.63 44.14 2.05
CA GLN A 16 10.98 43.19 3.10
C GLN A 16 12.02 42.25 2.51
N GLN A 17 13.25 42.30 3.02
CA GLN A 17 14.27 41.29 2.73
C GLN A 17 13.75 39.92 3.17
N ASP A 18 13.55 39.05 2.18
CA ASP A 18 13.29 37.62 2.31
C ASP A 18 14.38 36.96 3.18
N LYS A 19 14.06 36.74 4.46
CA LYS A 19 14.77 35.79 5.31
C LYS A 19 14.14 34.42 5.08
N MET A 20 14.80 33.59 4.26
CA MET A 20 14.49 32.14 4.18
C MET A 20 14.39 31.55 5.60
N PRO A 21 13.35 30.76 5.93
CA PRO A 21 13.35 30.02 7.17
C PRO A 21 14.34 28.87 7.03
N LYS A 22 15.49 29.01 7.72
CA LYS A 22 16.40 27.90 8.01
C LYS A 22 15.60 26.81 8.72
N LYS A 23 15.64 25.62 8.14
CA LYS A 23 15.13 24.34 8.65
C LYS A 23 15.61 24.13 10.09
N LEU A 24 14.77 24.44 11.08
CA LEU A 24 15.03 24.13 12.48
C LEU A 24 14.51 22.72 12.76
N CYS A 25 15.43 21.77 12.91
CA CYS A 25 15.18 20.57 13.70
C CYS A 25 15.09 20.99 15.17
N SER A 26 13.89 21.07 15.72
CA SER A 26 13.68 21.07 17.17
C SER A 26 13.36 19.64 17.60
N ASN A 27 14.38 18.98 18.16
CA ASN A 27 14.21 17.82 19.03
C ASN A 27 13.50 18.28 20.31
N GLU A 28 12.23 17.94 20.47
CA GLU A 28 11.64 17.80 21.79
C GLU A 28 11.41 16.32 22.08
N ARG A 29 12.30 15.80 22.94
CA ARG A 29 12.20 14.48 23.52
C ARG A 29 10.96 14.44 24.43
N LYS A 30 9.92 13.74 23.98
CA LYS A 30 9.22 12.81 24.86
C LYS A 30 9.54 11.43 24.34
N GLY A 31 10.44 10.75 25.04
CA GLY A 31 10.72 9.34 24.82
C GLY A 31 9.45 8.56 25.10
N SER A 32 8.76 8.16 24.05
CA SER A 32 8.00 6.92 24.07
C SER A 32 8.94 5.84 23.56
N GLU A 33 9.00 4.74 24.30
CA GLU A 33 9.47 3.43 23.86
C GLU A 33 8.73 3.02 22.57
N ILE A 34 9.11 3.59 21.43
CA ILE A 34 8.85 3.03 20.10
C ILE A 34 9.94 1.98 19.79
N THR A 35 10.51 1.38 20.84
CA THR A 35 11.65 0.49 20.78
C THR A 35 11.13 -0.95 20.70
N LEU A 36 11.39 -1.58 19.55
CA LEU A 36 11.31 -3.03 19.28
C LEU A 36 9.94 -3.75 19.25
N ASN A 37 8.94 -3.39 20.07
CA ASN A 37 7.73 -4.24 20.16
C ASN A 37 6.79 -4.15 18.94
N PHE A 38 6.75 -3.01 18.23
CA PHE A 38 5.85 -2.84 17.06
C PHE A 38 6.43 -3.34 15.73
N PHE A 39 7.76 -3.36 15.59
CA PHE A 39 8.42 -3.77 14.35
C PHE A 39 8.59 -5.29 14.24
N SER A 40 8.75 -6.00 15.36
CA SER A 40 9.22 -7.39 15.38
C SER A 40 8.22 -8.43 14.88
N GLN A 41 6.90 -8.23 15.04
CA GLN A 41 5.92 -9.27 14.70
C GLN A 41 5.67 -9.44 13.19
N ASN A 42 5.98 -8.44 12.37
CA ASN A 42 5.66 -8.45 10.93
C ASN A 42 6.89 -8.26 10.02
N MET A 43 8.09 -8.39 10.59
CA MET A 43 9.35 -8.36 9.85
C MET A 43 9.78 -9.77 9.45
N VAL A 44 10.06 -9.97 8.16
CA VAL A 44 10.61 -11.23 7.65
C VAL A 44 12.11 -11.08 7.50
N HIS A 45 12.87 -11.98 8.12
CA HIS A 45 14.32 -12.05 7.98
C HIS A 45 14.71 -12.67 6.63
N VAL A 46 15.34 -11.87 5.77
CA VAL A 46 15.77 -12.30 4.43
C VAL A 46 17.17 -12.92 4.47
N GLY A 47 17.96 -12.64 5.51
CA GLY A 47 19.30 -13.19 5.71
C GLY A 47 20.35 -12.11 5.97
N GLY A 48 21.43 -12.44 6.66
CA GLY A 48 22.39 -11.44 7.16
C GLY A 48 21.67 -10.38 7.99
N ASP A 49 21.87 -9.11 7.68
CA ASP A 49 21.17 -8.00 8.31
C ASP A 49 20.01 -7.44 7.46
N VAL A 50 19.52 -8.20 6.47
CA VAL A 50 18.45 -7.75 5.57
C VAL A 50 17.10 -8.28 6.05
N TYR A 51 16.11 -7.38 6.07
CA TYR A 51 14.73 -7.68 6.42
C TYR A 51 13.78 -7.09 5.38
N THR A 52 12.63 -7.75 5.21
CA THR A 52 11.48 -7.20 4.49
C THR A 52 10.29 -7.04 5.42
N TYR A 53 9.52 -5.97 5.26
CA TYR A 53 8.35 -5.69 6.09
C TYR A 53 7.40 -4.71 5.41
N VAL A 54 6.16 -4.66 5.88
CA VAL A 54 5.14 -3.73 5.40
C VAL A 54 5.02 -2.56 6.36
N ASN A 55 5.06 -1.36 5.81
CA ASN A 55 4.90 -0.13 6.57
C ASN A 55 3.79 0.73 5.98
N THR A 56 3.05 1.42 6.85
CA THR A 56 1.97 2.34 6.46
C THR A 56 2.29 3.72 7.01
N PHE A 57 2.26 4.73 6.16
CA PHE A 57 2.46 6.12 6.57
C PHE A 57 1.56 7.05 5.76
N LYS A 58 0.75 7.86 6.44
CA LYS A 58 -0.20 8.80 5.82
C LYS A 58 -1.13 8.12 4.80
N GLY A 59 -1.75 7.02 5.19
CA GLY A 59 -2.63 6.23 4.33
C GLY A 59 -1.93 5.52 3.17
N GLN A 60 -0.59 5.47 3.14
CA GLN A 60 0.16 4.77 2.10
C GLN A 60 0.89 3.57 2.65
N THR A 61 0.44 2.38 2.22
CA THR A 61 1.09 1.10 2.55
C THR A 61 2.15 0.75 1.50
N ARG A 62 3.35 0.40 1.97
CA ARG A 62 4.53 0.10 1.16
C ARG A 62 5.29 -1.10 1.71
N VAL A 63 5.93 -1.86 0.83
CA VAL A 63 6.85 -2.95 1.20
C VAL A 63 8.26 -2.39 1.27
N HIS A 64 8.94 -2.62 2.38
CA HIS A 64 10.31 -2.17 2.64
C HIS A 64 11.26 -3.36 2.59
N ILE A 65 12.36 -3.22 1.86
CA ILE A 65 13.47 -4.18 1.86
C ILE A 65 14.71 -3.42 2.31
N ARG A 66 15.25 -3.74 3.49
CA ARG A 66 16.21 -2.86 4.16
C ARG A 66 17.26 -3.62 4.95
N VAL A 67 18.48 -3.09 4.93
CA VAL A 67 19.58 -3.49 5.81
C VAL A 67 19.40 -2.83 7.16
N PHE A 68 19.55 -3.60 8.23
CA PHE A 68 19.53 -3.13 9.61
C PHE A 68 20.95 -3.16 10.19
N SER A 69 21.19 -2.35 11.21
CA SER A 69 22.37 -2.44 12.07
C SER A 69 21.92 -2.84 13.46
N LYS A 70 22.73 -3.64 14.16
CA LYS A 70 22.51 -3.95 15.57
C LYS A 70 23.33 -2.99 16.43
N ASP A 71 22.70 -2.43 17.46
CA ASP A 71 23.44 -1.72 18.51
C ASP A 71 24.07 -2.70 19.50
N GLU A 72 24.81 -2.17 20.47
CA GLU A 72 25.49 -2.95 21.52
C GLU A 72 24.53 -3.81 22.35
N ASN A 73 23.26 -3.40 22.43
CA ASN A 73 22.20 -4.11 23.15
C ASN A 73 21.48 -5.14 22.25
N GLY A 74 21.89 -5.29 20.99
CA GLY A 74 21.27 -6.18 20.01
C GLY A 74 20.00 -5.62 19.36
N SER A 75 19.66 -4.35 19.60
CA SER A 75 18.48 -3.72 19.02
C SER A 75 18.70 -3.44 17.54
N LEU A 76 17.70 -3.77 16.72
CA LEU A 76 17.75 -3.56 15.28
C LEU A 76 17.35 -2.13 14.91
N HIS A 77 18.21 -1.44 14.16
CA HIS A 77 17.97 -0.09 13.64
C HIS A 77 18.02 -0.08 12.11
N PRO A 78 17.00 0.45 11.40
CA PRO A 78 17.02 0.50 9.95
C PRO A 78 18.12 1.45 9.45
N THR A 79 18.95 0.99 8.51
CA THR A 79 19.96 1.85 7.88
C THR A 79 19.37 2.60 6.67
N LYS A 80 20.17 3.47 6.03
CA LYS A 80 19.78 4.12 4.77
C LYS A 80 19.76 3.13 3.58
N ASN A 81 20.46 2.01 3.68
CA ASN A 81 20.56 1.01 2.63
C ASN A 81 19.27 0.18 2.61
N GLY A 82 18.39 0.52 1.69
CA GLY A 82 17.12 -0.14 1.51
C GLY A 82 16.25 0.60 0.53
N VAL A 83 15.27 -0.12 -0.02
CA VAL A 83 14.23 0.44 -0.88
C VAL A 83 12.88 0.30 -0.21
N PHE A 84 11.94 1.15 -0.60
CA PHE A 84 10.52 0.94 -0.33
C PHE A 84 9.78 0.92 -1.66
N LEU A 85 8.76 0.08 -1.76
CA LEU A 85 8.06 -0.24 -2.99
C LEU A 85 6.56 0.00 -2.79
N LYS A 86 5.93 0.62 -3.80
CA LYS A 86 4.47 0.59 -3.92
C LYS A 86 4.04 -0.86 -4.16
N LEU A 87 2.84 -1.23 -3.73
CA LEU A 87 2.35 -2.61 -3.81
C LEU A 87 2.39 -3.19 -5.23
N LEU A 88 1.98 -2.41 -6.23
CA LEU A 88 2.07 -2.83 -7.64
C LEU A 88 3.52 -3.02 -8.15
N VAL A 89 4.48 -2.26 -7.62
CA VAL A 89 5.90 -2.42 -7.96
C VAL A 89 6.48 -3.66 -7.28
N TRP A 90 6.03 -3.95 -6.06
CA TRP A 90 6.35 -5.18 -5.34
C TRP A 90 5.85 -6.44 -6.06
N SER A 91 4.59 -6.45 -6.52
CA SER A 91 4.04 -7.56 -7.30
C SER A 91 4.83 -7.81 -8.59
N ASP A 92 5.12 -6.75 -9.34
CA ASP A 92 5.93 -6.83 -10.56
C ASP A 92 7.37 -7.29 -10.27
N LEU A 93 7.96 -6.88 -9.14
CA LEU A 93 9.28 -7.33 -8.71
C LEU A 93 9.27 -8.85 -8.51
N LEU A 94 8.34 -9.40 -7.72
CA LEU A 94 8.26 -10.84 -7.47
C LEU A 94 8.10 -11.64 -8.77
N ARG A 95 7.19 -11.21 -9.66
CA ARG A 95 6.99 -11.85 -10.96
C ARG A 95 8.27 -11.87 -11.80
N LYS A 96 9.02 -10.78 -11.77
CA LYS A 96 10.30 -10.64 -12.49
C LYS A 96 11.42 -11.45 -11.84
N MET A 97 11.46 -11.54 -10.52
CA MET A 97 12.43 -12.36 -9.79
C MET A 97 12.28 -13.86 -10.11
N CYS A 98 11.08 -14.36 -10.42
CA CYS A 98 10.87 -15.75 -10.83
C CYS A 98 11.55 -16.11 -12.17
N HIS A 99 11.78 -15.11 -13.03
CA HIS A 99 12.37 -15.30 -14.37
C HIS A 99 13.79 -14.74 -14.47
N PHE A 100 14.28 -14.10 -13.40
CA PHE A 100 15.61 -13.52 -13.35
C PHE A 100 16.57 -14.51 -12.71
N GLU A 101 17.57 -14.94 -13.47
CA GLU A 101 18.65 -15.78 -12.97
C GLU A 101 19.87 -14.91 -12.66
N PRO A 102 20.20 -14.70 -11.37
CA PRO A 102 21.44 -14.02 -11.01
C PRO A 102 22.63 -14.72 -11.68
N SER A 103 23.66 -13.97 -12.07
CA SER A 103 24.96 -14.46 -12.58
C SER A 103 25.07 -14.95 -14.04
N LYS A 104 24.00 -15.11 -14.82
CA LYS A 104 24.13 -15.55 -16.23
C LYS A 104 24.63 -14.47 -17.19
N ASP A 105 24.24 -13.22 -16.95
CA ASP A 105 24.66 -12.06 -17.75
C ASP A 105 25.02 -10.89 -16.81
N PRO A 106 26.31 -10.53 -16.67
CA PRO A 106 26.73 -9.47 -15.76
C PRO A 106 26.18 -8.09 -16.14
N ASP A 107 25.81 -7.88 -17.41
CA ASP A 107 25.29 -6.61 -17.92
C ASP A 107 23.75 -6.55 -17.96
N ALA A 108 23.07 -7.63 -17.56
CA ALA A 108 21.62 -7.67 -17.54
C ALA A 108 21.02 -6.67 -16.54
N VAL A 109 20.24 -5.72 -17.06
CA VAL A 109 19.43 -4.79 -16.28
C VAL A 109 17.95 -5.09 -16.51
N LEU A 110 17.26 -5.51 -15.45
CA LEU A 110 15.84 -5.73 -15.45
C LEU A 110 15.11 -4.55 -14.81
N THR A 111 14.46 -3.75 -15.64
CA THR A 111 13.65 -2.61 -15.14
C THR A 111 12.31 -3.12 -14.62
N VAL A 112 12.01 -2.92 -13.33
CA VAL A 112 10.73 -3.24 -12.69
C VAL A 112 9.87 -1.98 -12.70
N ARG A 113 8.82 -1.99 -13.53
CA ARG A 113 8.04 -0.78 -13.87
C ARG A 113 8.95 0.38 -14.28
N LYS A 114 8.64 1.63 -13.92
CA LYS A 114 9.40 2.84 -14.33
C LYS A 114 10.21 3.46 -13.18
N ASP A 115 10.35 2.74 -12.08
CA ASP A 115 10.73 3.30 -10.78
C ASP A 115 11.69 2.42 -9.99
N VAL A 116 11.99 1.19 -10.46
CA VAL A 116 12.92 0.26 -9.84
C VAL A 116 13.68 -0.53 -10.90
N CYS A 117 14.93 -0.88 -10.61
CA CYS A 117 15.73 -1.77 -11.45
C CYS A 117 16.40 -2.85 -10.61
N LEU A 118 16.58 -3.99 -11.26
CA LEU A 118 17.36 -5.13 -10.82
C LEU A 118 18.57 -5.24 -11.75
N PHE A 119 19.76 -5.45 -11.22
CA PHE A 119 20.91 -5.81 -12.05
C PHE A 119 21.94 -6.58 -11.24
N ASN A 120 22.75 -7.36 -11.94
CA ASN A 120 23.85 -8.09 -11.32
C ASN A 120 24.91 -7.12 -10.79
N HIS A 121 25.45 -7.43 -9.63
CA HIS A 121 26.47 -6.64 -8.96
C HIS A 121 27.49 -7.58 -8.32
N THR A 122 28.78 -7.27 -8.39
CA THR A 122 29.81 -8.11 -7.79
C THR A 122 30.35 -7.46 -6.53
N VAL A 123 30.23 -8.17 -5.39
CA VAL A 123 30.82 -7.77 -4.11
C VAL A 123 31.76 -8.88 -3.65
N ASN A 124 33.02 -8.55 -3.41
CA ASN A 124 34.03 -9.51 -2.92
C ASN A 124 34.07 -10.81 -3.75
N TYR A 125 34.09 -10.67 -5.09
CA TYR A 125 34.09 -11.79 -6.04
C TYR A 125 32.85 -12.70 -5.99
N ARG A 126 31.77 -12.27 -5.34
CA ARG A 126 30.48 -12.97 -5.34
C ARG A 126 29.47 -12.19 -6.16
N CYS A 127 28.70 -12.91 -6.98
CA CYS A 127 27.53 -12.34 -7.65
C CYS A 127 26.47 -12.00 -6.60
N CYS A 128 25.88 -10.83 -6.74
CA CYS A 128 24.79 -10.30 -5.94
C CYS A 128 23.81 -9.62 -6.89
N VAL A 129 22.62 -9.34 -6.40
CA VAL A 129 21.59 -8.60 -7.09
C VAL A 129 21.43 -7.25 -6.43
N ASN A 130 21.61 -6.18 -7.19
CA ASN A 130 21.29 -4.83 -6.74
C ASN A 130 19.85 -4.51 -7.13
N LEU A 131 19.06 -4.15 -6.12
CA LEU A 131 17.71 -3.61 -6.27
C LEU A 131 17.77 -2.13 -5.93
N GLN A 132 17.56 -1.27 -6.94
CA GLN A 132 17.76 0.17 -6.81
C GLN A 132 16.61 0.94 -7.42
N ARG A 133 16.18 2.01 -6.75
CA ARG A 133 15.16 2.90 -7.30
C ARG A 133 15.73 3.76 -8.42
N LEU A 134 14.89 4.05 -9.40
CA LEU A 134 15.22 4.93 -10.51
C LEU A 134 14.17 6.03 -10.65
N PHE A 135 14.58 7.15 -11.22
CA PHE A 135 13.71 8.28 -11.52
C PHE A 135 13.93 8.74 -12.95
N GLN A 136 12.83 9.02 -13.65
CA GLN A 136 12.85 9.59 -14.98
C GLN A 136 12.89 11.12 -14.92
N ARG A 137 13.92 11.71 -15.51
CA ARG A 137 14.08 13.15 -15.67
C ARG A 137 13.14 13.71 -16.74
N LYS A 138 12.98 15.04 -16.75
CA LYS A 138 12.15 15.75 -17.75
C LYS A 138 12.64 15.58 -19.19
N ASP A 139 13.93 15.37 -19.36
CA ASP A 139 14.58 15.06 -20.65
C ASP A 139 14.43 13.57 -21.04
N LEU A 140 13.55 12.84 -20.33
CA LEU A 140 13.26 11.41 -20.49
C LEU A 140 14.42 10.47 -20.12
N SER A 141 15.58 10.99 -19.68
CA SER A 141 16.69 10.16 -19.20
C SER A 141 16.36 9.54 -17.83
N PHE A 142 16.96 8.38 -17.54
CA PHE A 142 16.80 7.71 -16.25
C PHE A 142 18.03 7.90 -15.39
N GLN A 143 17.80 8.11 -14.08
CA GLN A 143 18.86 8.21 -13.09
C GLN A 143 18.59 7.27 -11.92
N LEU A 144 19.62 6.55 -11.48
CA LEU A 144 19.59 5.74 -10.27
C LEU A 144 19.59 6.63 -9.03
N LEU A 145 18.71 6.32 -8.08
CA LEU A 145 18.65 6.98 -6.77
C LEU A 145 19.57 6.27 -5.77
N PRO A 146 20.07 6.96 -4.73
CA PRO A 146 20.92 6.34 -3.71
C PRO A 146 20.19 5.28 -2.86
N GLU A 147 18.86 5.20 -2.95
CA GLU A 147 18.04 4.16 -2.32
C GLU A 147 18.25 2.82 -3.04
N LEU A 148 19.07 1.95 -2.44
CA LEU A 148 19.41 0.64 -2.97
C LEU A 148 19.54 -0.41 -1.87
N VAL A 149 19.37 -1.68 -2.25
CA VAL A 149 19.72 -2.84 -1.43
C VAL A 149 20.44 -3.86 -2.29
N VAL A 150 21.53 -4.43 -1.77
CA VAL A 150 22.28 -5.50 -2.42
C VAL A 150 21.92 -6.81 -1.72
N LEU A 151 21.49 -7.78 -2.50
CA LEU A 151 21.06 -9.11 -2.04
C LEU A 151 22.01 -10.16 -2.62
N ARG A 152 22.50 -11.06 -1.79
CA ARG A 152 23.14 -12.31 -2.25
C ARG A 152 22.08 -13.28 -2.77
N ASP A 153 22.50 -14.33 -3.45
CA ASP A 153 21.58 -15.35 -4.00
C ASP A 153 20.69 -16.00 -2.94
N ASP A 154 21.21 -16.27 -1.73
CA ASP A 154 20.42 -16.81 -0.62
C ASP A 154 19.34 -15.81 -0.15
N GLN A 155 19.69 -14.53 -0.08
CA GLN A 155 18.78 -13.45 0.29
C GLN A 155 17.75 -13.18 -0.82
N PHE A 156 18.15 -13.27 -2.08
CA PHE A 156 17.28 -13.08 -3.23
C PHE A 156 16.18 -14.15 -3.26
N ASN A 157 16.55 -15.42 -3.08
CA ASN A 157 15.59 -16.51 -3.00
C ASN A 157 14.67 -16.37 -1.78
N LYS A 158 15.23 -16.09 -0.59
CA LYS A 158 14.41 -15.88 0.62
C LYS A 158 13.44 -14.72 0.51
N LEU A 159 13.82 -13.64 -0.20
CA LEU A 159 12.91 -12.53 -0.45
C LEU A 159 11.74 -12.97 -1.32
N ARG A 160 11.98 -13.77 -2.36
CA ARG A 160 10.89 -14.34 -3.18
C ARG A 160 9.99 -15.26 -2.34
N ASP A 161 10.60 -16.11 -1.53
CA ASP A 161 9.88 -17.10 -0.72
C ASP A 161 9.11 -16.45 0.47
N SER A 162 9.38 -15.17 0.77
CA SER A 162 8.65 -14.39 1.78
C SER A 162 7.29 -13.85 1.32
N HIS A 163 6.91 -14.09 0.06
CA HIS A 163 5.73 -13.51 -0.58
C HIS A 163 4.45 -13.66 0.25
N GLU A 164 4.09 -14.88 0.68
CA GLU A 164 2.87 -15.13 1.45
C GLU A 164 2.84 -14.37 2.79
N LEU A 165 3.95 -14.38 3.54
CA LEU A 165 4.05 -13.65 4.81
C LEU A 165 3.91 -12.14 4.61
N VAL A 166 4.49 -11.61 3.53
CA VAL A 166 4.36 -10.19 3.19
C VAL A 166 2.95 -9.87 2.72
N LEU A 167 2.30 -10.74 1.94
CA LEU A 167 0.92 -10.56 1.48
C LEU A 167 -0.07 -10.50 2.65
N GLU A 168 0.04 -11.39 3.64
CA GLU A 168 -0.77 -11.35 4.86
C GLU A 168 -0.55 -10.05 5.64
N SER A 169 0.70 -9.60 5.74
CA SER A 169 1.01 -8.31 6.35
C SER A 169 0.43 -7.13 5.57
N ILE A 170 0.42 -7.18 4.23
CA ILE A 170 -0.21 -6.16 3.38
C ILE A 170 -1.71 -6.11 3.62
N LYS A 171 -2.40 -7.26 3.58
CA LYS A 171 -3.84 -7.37 3.85
C LYS A 171 -4.20 -6.71 5.18
N HIS A 172 -3.48 -7.06 6.24
CA HIS A 172 -3.70 -6.51 7.56
C HIS A 172 -3.44 -4.99 7.61
N LYS A 173 -2.32 -4.51 7.04
CA LYS A 173 -1.98 -3.08 7.02
C LYS A 173 -2.93 -2.23 6.17
N LEU A 174 -3.48 -2.78 5.11
CA LEU A 174 -4.48 -2.10 4.29
C LEU A 174 -5.78 -1.90 5.06
N LEU A 175 -6.27 -2.90 5.78
CA LEU A 175 -7.48 -2.78 6.60
C LEU A 175 -7.25 -1.91 7.84
N THR A 176 -6.33 -2.32 8.71
CA THR A 176 -6.21 -1.75 10.08
C THR A 176 -5.59 -0.37 10.10
N TYR A 177 -4.79 0.00 9.10
CA TYR A 177 -4.10 1.29 9.09
C TYR A 177 -4.54 2.16 7.92
N THR A 178 -4.51 1.65 6.69
CA THR A 178 -4.80 2.49 5.50
C THR A 178 -6.26 2.90 5.44
N LEU A 179 -7.16 1.90 5.50
CA LEU A 179 -8.60 2.15 5.44
C LEU A 179 -9.09 2.88 6.69
N LYS A 180 -8.65 2.47 7.89
CA LYS A 180 -8.95 3.18 9.15
C LYS A 180 -8.62 4.67 9.05
N GLU A 181 -7.41 5.03 8.61
CA GLU A 181 -6.99 6.44 8.50
C GLU A 181 -7.90 7.23 7.55
N PHE A 182 -8.28 6.66 6.40
CA PHE A 182 -9.18 7.33 5.46
C PHE A 182 -10.62 7.42 5.98
N VAL A 183 -11.12 6.39 6.65
CA VAL A 183 -12.48 6.38 7.22
C VAL A 183 -12.59 7.44 8.33
N LEU A 184 -11.64 7.49 9.26
CA LEU A 184 -11.62 8.51 10.31
C LEU A 184 -11.52 9.92 9.71
N SER A 185 -10.62 10.13 8.74
CA SER A 185 -10.47 11.42 8.07
C SER A 185 -11.72 11.84 7.29
N GLU A 186 -12.50 10.90 6.77
CA GLU A 186 -13.76 11.21 6.10
C GLU A 186 -14.87 11.51 7.11
N MET A 187 -14.96 10.73 8.19
CA MET A 187 -15.92 10.96 9.28
C MET A 187 -15.79 12.36 9.89
N ASP A 188 -14.57 12.89 10.02
CA ASP A 188 -14.30 14.25 10.50
C ASP A 188 -15.00 15.34 9.65
N LYS A 189 -15.36 15.04 8.40
CA LYS A 189 -16.08 15.96 7.50
C LYS A 189 -17.59 15.97 7.77
N HIS A 190 -18.10 15.02 8.54
CA HIS A 190 -19.51 14.88 8.86
C HIS A 190 -19.76 15.24 10.33
N PRO A 191 -20.18 16.48 10.64
CA PRO A 191 -20.38 16.93 12.01
C PRO A 191 -21.36 16.02 12.76
N ASP A 192 -21.03 15.73 14.02
CA ASP A 192 -21.86 14.95 14.91
C ASP A 192 -23.01 15.82 15.46
N ASP A 193 -24.25 15.37 15.28
CA ASP A 193 -25.43 16.04 15.84
C ASP A 193 -25.73 15.65 17.29
N GLY A 194 -24.91 14.75 17.87
CA GLY A 194 -24.96 14.34 19.27
C GLY A 194 -26.16 13.44 19.62
N ARG A 195 -26.85 12.86 18.63
CA ARG A 195 -28.08 12.08 18.84
C ARG A 195 -27.88 10.56 18.91
N TRP A 196 -26.76 10.08 19.45
CA TRP A 196 -26.41 8.65 19.36
C TRP A 196 -26.59 7.84 20.66
N ASN A 197 -27.38 8.34 21.62
CA ASN A 197 -27.51 7.80 22.99
C ASN A 197 -28.28 6.45 23.13
N LEU A 198 -28.32 5.59 22.13
CA LEU A 198 -29.19 4.40 22.13
C LEU A 198 -28.52 3.08 21.76
N TYR A 199 -27.21 3.06 21.53
CA TYR A 199 -26.51 1.78 21.36
C TYR A 199 -25.77 1.45 22.66
N ASP A 200 -26.07 0.28 23.22
CA ASP A 200 -25.55 -0.20 24.49
C ASP A 200 -24.14 -0.81 24.38
N GLY A 201 -23.55 -0.83 23.18
CA GLY A 201 -22.21 -1.37 22.92
C GLY A 201 -22.12 -2.90 23.06
N GLU A 202 -23.18 -3.58 23.48
CA GLU A 202 -23.19 -5.01 23.80
C GLU A 202 -23.81 -5.87 22.69
N THR A 203 -24.42 -5.27 21.67
CA THR A 203 -25.07 -6.04 20.60
C THR A 203 -24.09 -6.39 19.47
N PRO A 204 -23.72 -7.66 19.20
CA PRO A 204 -22.79 -8.06 18.13
C PRO A 204 -23.19 -7.59 16.72
N ALA A 205 -24.46 -7.23 16.54
CA ALA A 205 -25.05 -6.78 15.28
C ALA A 205 -24.31 -5.61 14.62
N GLY A 206 -23.77 -4.65 15.40
CA GLY A 206 -23.11 -3.48 14.81
C GLY A 206 -21.79 -3.81 14.11
N VAL A 207 -20.97 -4.69 14.70
CA VAL A 207 -19.71 -5.15 14.11
C VAL A 207 -19.99 -5.99 12.88
N GLU A 208 -20.96 -6.91 12.95
CA GLU A 208 -21.37 -7.74 11.81
C GLU A 208 -21.91 -6.88 10.67
N GLU A 209 -22.82 -5.93 10.94
CA GLU A 209 -23.37 -5.04 9.92
C GLU A 209 -22.31 -4.19 9.22
N LEU A 210 -21.37 -3.60 9.98
CA LEU A 210 -20.27 -2.82 9.42
C LEU A 210 -19.30 -3.71 8.63
N THR A 211 -19.03 -4.92 9.11
CA THR A 211 -18.20 -5.91 8.42
C THR A 211 -18.85 -6.29 7.10
N ASP A 212 -20.15 -6.57 7.08
CA ASP A 212 -20.89 -6.97 5.89
C ASP A 212 -20.96 -5.85 4.85
N ALA A 213 -21.21 -4.62 5.32
CA ALA A 213 -21.18 -3.44 4.47
C ALA A 213 -19.80 -3.24 3.85
N LEU A 214 -18.73 -3.38 4.64
CA LEU A 214 -17.36 -3.23 4.15
C LEU A 214 -16.95 -4.36 3.20
N CYS A 215 -17.27 -5.62 3.52
CA CYS A 215 -17.02 -6.77 2.66
C CYS A 215 -17.68 -6.58 1.30
N LYS A 216 -18.97 -6.19 1.28
CA LYS A 216 -19.70 -5.93 0.04
C LYS A 216 -19.02 -4.87 -0.82
N GLN A 217 -18.71 -3.72 -0.23
CA GLN A 217 -18.06 -2.64 -0.97
C GLN A 217 -16.68 -3.03 -1.48
N LEU A 218 -15.87 -3.72 -0.66
CA LEU A 218 -14.56 -4.18 -1.11
C LEU A 218 -14.69 -5.22 -2.23
N THR A 219 -15.64 -6.16 -2.14
CA THR A 219 -15.94 -7.11 -3.21
C THR A 219 -16.29 -6.39 -4.50
N ASP A 220 -17.13 -5.34 -4.48
CA ASP A 220 -17.47 -4.56 -5.68
C ASP A 220 -16.22 -3.94 -6.35
N PHE A 221 -15.29 -3.39 -5.56
CA PHE A 221 -14.02 -2.86 -6.05
C PHE A 221 -13.12 -3.96 -6.63
N ILE A 222 -13.00 -5.09 -5.94
CA ILE A 222 -12.20 -6.24 -6.38
C ILE A 222 -12.78 -6.81 -7.68
N SER A 223 -14.10 -7.00 -7.76
CA SER A 223 -14.81 -7.43 -8.97
C SER A 223 -14.51 -6.51 -10.15
N SER A 224 -14.63 -5.19 -9.94
CA SER A 224 -14.34 -4.19 -10.97
C SER A 224 -12.88 -4.25 -11.44
N ASN A 225 -11.94 -4.37 -10.51
CA ASN A 225 -10.51 -4.45 -10.83
C ASN A 225 -10.16 -5.76 -11.57
N LEU A 226 -10.72 -6.90 -11.14
CA LEU A 226 -10.54 -8.19 -11.80
C LEU A 226 -11.04 -8.16 -13.24
N LEU A 227 -12.20 -7.54 -13.50
CA LEU A 227 -12.72 -7.37 -14.87
C LEU A 227 -11.75 -6.61 -15.77
N VAL A 228 -11.09 -5.56 -15.24
CA VAL A 228 -10.10 -4.78 -15.99
C VAL A 228 -8.82 -5.59 -16.21
N ILE A 229 -8.32 -6.28 -15.19
CA ILE A 229 -7.09 -7.09 -15.25
C ILE A 229 -7.24 -8.24 -16.26
N VAL A 230 -8.35 -8.99 -16.19
CA VAL A 230 -8.62 -10.09 -17.11
C VAL A 230 -8.73 -9.60 -18.55
N LYS A 231 -9.44 -8.49 -18.80
CA LYS A 231 -9.53 -7.90 -20.15
C LYS A 231 -8.17 -7.50 -20.71
N LYS A 232 -7.28 -6.96 -19.86
CA LYS A 232 -5.93 -6.55 -20.26
C LYS A 232 -5.02 -7.73 -20.58
N ASN A 233 -5.13 -8.80 -19.80
CA ASN A 233 -4.26 -9.98 -19.91
C ASN A 233 -4.79 -11.04 -20.90
N CYS A 234 -6.00 -10.85 -21.43
CA CYS A 234 -6.57 -11.70 -22.46
C CYS A 234 -6.17 -11.21 -23.85
N ASP A 235 -5.45 -12.04 -24.60
CA ASP A 235 -5.05 -11.76 -25.99
C ASP A 235 -6.25 -11.51 -26.92
N PHE A 236 -7.42 -12.12 -26.63
CA PHE A 236 -8.66 -11.91 -27.41
C PHE A 236 -9.40 -10.61 -27.06
N CYS A 237 -9.44 -10.22 -25.78
CA CYS A 237 -10.13 -9.01 -25.32
C CYS A 237 -9.31 -7.74 -25.57
N SER A 238 -7.97 -7.84 -25.52
CA SER A 238 -7.07 -6.74 -25.88
C SER A 238 -7.18 -6.33 -27.37
N CYS A 239 -7.69 -7.23 -28.22
CA CYS A 239 -7.95 -6.98 -29.65
C CYS A 239 -9.33 -6.36 -29.95
N GLY A 240 -10.12 -5.97 -28.94
CA GLY A 240 -11.39 -5.25 -29.14
C GLY A 240 -12.58 -6.15 -29.52
N PHE A 241 -12.46 -7.47 -29.42
CA PHE A 241 -13.61 -8.38 -29.58
C PHE A 241 -14.46 -8.37 -28.30
N SER A 242 -15.71 -7.95 -28.44
CA SER A 242 -16.71 -7.89 -27.37
C SER A 242 -17.32 -9.27 -27.10
N VAL A 243 -16.49 -10.27 -26.78
CA VAL A 243 -17.00 -11.56 -26.28
C VAL A 243 -16.87 -11.56 -24.76
N LEU A 244 -18.00 -11.40 -24.09
CA LEU A 244 -18.14 -11.43 -22.65
C LEU A 244 -18.20 -12.89 -22.17
N HIS A 245 -17.19 -13.69 -22.49
CA HIS A 245 -17.06 -15.05 -21.95
C HIS A 245 -15.65 -15.23 -21.39
N ASN A 246 -15.58 -15.44 -20.07
CA ASN A 246 -14.51 -16.11 -19.32
C ASN A 246 -13.23 -16.32 -20.12
N CYS A 247 -12.50 -15.25 -20.41
CA CYS A 247 -11.32 -15.39 -21.24
C CYS A 247 -10.22 -16.07 -20.42
N MET A 248 -10.06 -17.37 -20.68
CA MET A 248 -8.97 -18.27 -20.29
C MET A 248 -8.77 -18.60 -18.80
N VAL A 249 -9.68 -18.22 -17.90
CA VAL A 249 -9.64 -18.70 -16.51
C VAL A 249 -10.76 -19.70 -16.25
N SER A 250 -10.40 -20.88 -15.73
CA SER A 250 -11.26 -22.06 -15.62
C SER A 250 -12.47 -21.90 -14.66
N GLY A 251 -12.60 -20.75 -13.98
CA GLY A 251 -13.75 -20.36 -13.16
C GLY A 251 -13.50 -19.07 -12.37
N ARG A 252 -14.54 -18.53 -11.70
CA ARG A 252 -14.41 -17.33 -10.83
C ARG A 252 -13.39 -17.55 -9.70
N LYS A 253 -13.39 -18.74 -9.08
CA LYS A 253 -12.42 -19.10 -8.03
C LYS A 253 -10.98 -19.02 -8.53
N ASP A 254 -10.70 -19.57 -9.71
CA ASP A 254 -9.37 -19.50 -10.31
C ASP A 254 -8.99 -18.06 -10.70
N CYS A 255 -9.96 -17.27 -11.19
CA CYS A 255 -9.74 -15.86 -11.51
C CYS A 255 -9.34 -15.08 -10.26
N PHE A 256 -10.06 -15.29 -9.17
CA PHE A 256 -9.75 -14.71 -7.88
C PHE A 256 -8.35 -15.17 -7.42
N ASN A 257 -8.07 -16.46 -7.36
CA ASN A 257 -6.77 -16.99 -6.92
C ASN A 257 -5.58 -16.42 -7.70
N ILE A 258 -5.71 -16.26 -9.03
CA ILE A 258 -4.61 -15.81 -9.89
C ILE A 258 -4.43 -14.29 -9.83
N HIS A 259 -5.53 -13.53 -9.78
CA HIS A 259 -5.50 -12.07 -9.99
C HIS A 259 -5.89 -11.23 -8.78
N PHE A 260 -6.32 -11.84 -7.67
CA PHE A 260 -6.78 -11.14 -6.47
C PHE A 260 -5.73 -10.19 -5.92
N GLU A 261 -4.46 -10.60 -5.84
CA GLU A 261 -3.40 -9.74 -5.32
C GLU A 261 -3.26 -8.45 -6.14
N GLU A 262 -3.21 -8.58 -7.47
CA GLU A 262 -3.14 -7.42 -8.36
C GLU A 262 -4.43 -6.57 -8.27
N ALA A 263 -5.59 -7.20 -8.14
CA ALA A 263 -6.86 -6.49 -7.96
C ALA A 263 -6.91 -5.70 -6.64
N LEU A 264 -6.43 -6.30 -5.54
CA LEU A 264 -6.33 -5.68 -4.22
C LEU A 264 -5.39 -4.47 -4.24
N TYR A 265 -4.25 -4.58 -4.91
CA TYR A 265 -3.28 -3.49 -5.02
C TYR A 265 -3.76 -2.32 -5.88
N ASN A 266 -4.78 -2.54 -6.72
CA ASN A 266 -5.44 -1.51 -7.51
C ASN A 266 -6.69 -0.91 -6.83
N VAL A 267 -7.06 -1.33 -5.62
CA VAL A 267 -8.18 -0.72 -4.89
C VAL A 267 -7.84 0.73 -4.55
N ASP A 268 -8.75 1.65 -4.89
CA ASP A 268 -8.69 3.01 -4.39
C ASP A 268 -9.28 3.06 -2.97
N TRP A 269 -8.40 2.88 -1.99
CA TRP A 269 -8.76 2.83 -0.57
C TRP A 269 -9.39 4.11 -0.05
N HIS A 270 -9.10 5.26 -0.66
CA HIS A 270 -9.74 6.52 -0.28
C HIS A 270 -11.18 6.54 -0.79
N VAL A 271 -11.44 6.17 -2.04
CA VAL A 271 -12.81 6.11 -2.57
C VAL A 271 -13.63 5.03 -1.84
N LEU A 272 -13.03 3.88 -1.54
CA LEU A 272 -13.66 2.86 -0.69
C LEU A 272 -14.08 3.43 0.67
N ALA A 273 -13.19 4.15 1.35
CA ALA A 273 -13.48 4.78 2.64
C ALA A 273 -14.62 5.79 2.54
N VAL A 274 -14.61 6.65 1.51
CA VAL A 274 -15.68 7.63 1.25
C VAL A 274 -17.02 6.94 1.06
N ASN A 275 -17.06 5.89 0.25
CA ASN A 275 -18.29 5.11 0.03
C ASN A 275 -18.76 4.41 1.30
N PHE A 276 -17.83 3.87 2.09
CA PHE A 276 -18.13 3.22 3.35
C PHE A 276 -18.74 4.18 4.36
N VAL A 277 -18.13 5.36 4.53
CA VAL A 277 -18.65 6.40 5.42
C VAL A 277 -20.01 6.89 4.94
N ASN A 278 -20.17 7.25 3.67
CA ASN A 278 -21.45 7.75 3.15
C ASN A 278 -22.63 6.80 3.39
N VAL A 279 -22.40 5.48 3.30
CA VAL A 279 -23.45 4.46 3.53
C VAL A 279 -23.75 4.27 5.02
N ASN A 280 -22.77 4.50 5.90
CA ASN A 280 -22.85 4.11 7.32
C ASN A 280 -22.81 5.29 8.31
N ILE A 281 -22.59 6.52 7.87
CA ILE A 281 -22.41 7.70 8.75
C ILE A 281 -23.63 8.03 9.60
N ASN A 282 -24.82 7.65 9.11
CA ASN A 282 -26.09 7.81 9.84
C ASN A 282 -26.42 6.61 10.73
N ARG A 283 -25.56 5.58 10.77
CA ARG A 283 -25.70 4.45 11.68
C ARG A 283 -24.93 4.74 12.97
N PRO A 284 -25.52 4.48 14.16
CA PRO A 284 -24.85 4.72 15.43
C PRO A 284 -23.53 3.94 15.57
N TYR A 285 -23.48 2.73 14.98
CA TYR A 285 -22.35 1.81 15.14
C TYR A 285 -21.05 2.37 14.57
N LEU A 286 -21.08 3.06 13.41
CA LEU A 286 -19.85 3.57 12.81
C LEU A 286 -19.20 4.63 13.71
N ARG A 287 -19.98 5.58 14.23
CA ARG A 287 -19.44 6.65 15.09
C ARG A 287 -18.89 6.12 16.41
N GLN A 288 -19.51 5.08 16.96
CA GLN A 288 -19.09 4.52 18.25
C GLN A 288 -17.92 3.54 18.12
N LEU A 289 -17.86 2.77 17.03
CA LEU A 289 -16.87 1.72 16.85
C LEU A 289 -15.71 2.11 15.93
N ALA A 290 -15.73 3.23 15.20
CA ALA A 290 -14.74 3.52 14.15
C ALA A 290 -13.27 3.38 14.59
N ASP A 291 -12.95 3.76 15.83
CA ASP A 291 -11.60 3.62 16.37
C ASP A 291 -11.20 2.15 16.59
N GLU A 292 -12.10 1.31 17.09
CA GLU A 292 -11.80 -0.08 17.47
C GLU A 292 -12.16 -1.09 16.38
N PHE A 293 -13.09 -0.75 15.48
CA PHE A 293 -13.68 -1.61 14.46
C PHE A 293 -12.60 -2.29 13.61
N PHE A 294 -11.62 -1.53 13.13
CA PHE A 294 -10.57 -2.07 12.28
C PHE A 294 -9.49 -2.88 13.03
N GLU A 295 -9.48 -2.81 14.37
CA GLU A 295 -8.57 -3.57 15.23
C GLU A 295 -9.19 -4.92 15.61
N ILE A 296 -10.52 -4.99 15.72
CA ILE A 296 -11.27 -6.23 15.99
C ILE A 296 -11.53 -7.07 14.74
N LEU A 297 -11.35 -6.51 13.53
CA LEU A 297 -11.50 -7.25 12.28
C LEU A 297 -10.42 -8.35 12.16
N GLU A 298 -10.85 -9.60 12.19
CA GLU A 298 -9.98 -10.73 11.85
C GLU A 298 -9.70 -10.72 10.34
N THR A 299 -8.51 -10.27 9.96
CA THR A 299 -8.11 -10.05 8.56
C THR A 299 -8.32 -11.29 7.68
N LYS A 300 -8.01 -12.48 8.20
CA LYS A 300 -8.15 -13.73 7.45
C LYS A 300 -9.63 -14.01 7.13
N CYS A 301 -10.49 -14.08 8.14
CA CYS A 301 -11.93 -14.29 7.98
C CYS A 301 -12.59 -13.23 7.08
N PHE A 302 -12.15 -11.97 7.20
CA PHE A 302 -12.63 -10.89 6.36
C PHE A 302 -12.34 -11.14 4.87
N PHE A 303 -11.11 -11.50 4.51
CA PHE A 303 -10.76 -11.76 3.11
C PHE A 303 -11.33 -13.08 2.58
N GLU A 304 -11.53 -14.10 3.43
CA GLU A 304 -12.26 -15.32 3.09
C GLU A 304 -13.72 -15.00 2.72
N LYS A 305 -14.38 -14.11 3.47
CA LYS A 305 -15.74 -13.64 3.15
C LYS A 305 -15.80 -12.84 1.85
N VAL A 306 -14.83 -11.96 1.60
CA VAL A 306 -14.73 -11.21 0.33
C VAL A 306 -14.60 -12.15 -0.86
N GLU A 307 -13.78 -13.19 -0.71
CA GLU A 307 -13.63 -14.25 -1.72
C GLU A 307 -14.94 -15.01 -1.94
N GLU A 308 -15.59 -15.46 -0.87
CA GLU A 308 -16.87 -16.17 -0.94
C GLU A 308 -17.93 -15.33 -1.68
N MET A 309 -18.07 -14.05 -1.31
CA MET A 309 -18.99 -13.12 -1.96
C MET A 309 -18.67 -12.96 -3.45
N TYR A 310 -17.39 -12.84 -3.82
CA TYR A 310 -16.98 -12.76 -5.21
C TYR A 310 -17.32 -14.03 -6.00
N VAL A 311 -17.04 -15.20 -5.43
CA VAL A 311 -17.25 -16.48 -6.12
C VAL A 311 -18.75 -16.75 -6.31
N ASN A 312 -19.59 -16.34 -5.36
CA ASN A 312 -21.03 -16.59 -5.35
C ASN A 312 -21.88 -15.55 -6.10
N GLU A 313 -21.30 -14.46 -6.59
CA GLU A 313 -22.03 -13.29 -7.12
C GLU A 313 -23.00 -13.61 -8.29
N HIS A 314 -22.99 -14.81 -8.90
CA HIS A 314 -23.99 -15.23 -9.90
C HIS A 314 -24.36 -16.74 -9.88
N SER A 315 -24.41 -17.39 -8.71
CA SER A 315 -24.92 -18.77 -8.61
C SER A 315 -26.43 -18.92 -8.91
N THR A 316 -27.14 -17.84 -9.26
CA THR A 316 -28.59 -17.83 -9.51
C THR A 316 -29.03 -17.67 -10.97
N ASP A 317 -28.14 -17.45 -11.95
CA ASP A 317 -28.57 -17.08 -13.33
C ASP A 317 -28.01 -17.97 -14.46
N ILE A 318 -27.78 -19.26 -14.24
CA ILE A 318 -27.57 -20.20 -15.36
C ILE A 318 -28.34 -21.50 -15.14
N VAL A 319 -29.63 -21.50 -15.51
CA VAL A 319 -30.35 -22.71 -15.88
C VAL A 319 -29.83 -23.12 -17.26
N PHE A 320 -28.96 -24.12 -17.31
CA PHE A 320 -28.67 -24.81 -18.57
C PHE A 320 -29.91 -25.61 -18.96
N HIS A 321 -30.65 -25.15 -19.98
CA HIS A 321 -31.51 -26.05 -20.74
C HIS A 321 -30.62 -26.88 -21.67
N PRO A 322 -30.62 -28.21 -21.55
CA PRO A 322 -29.90 -29.06 -22.49
C PRO A 322 -30.60 -28.99 -23.86
N LEU A 323 -29.82 -28.82 -24.92
CA LEU A 323 -30.22 -29.14 -26.29
C LEU A 323 -29.89 -30.59 -26.61
#